data_AF-A0A1F8S2F2-F1
#
_entry.id   AF-A0A1F8S2F2-F1
#
_cell.length_a   1.000
_cell.length_b   1.000
_cell.length_c   1.000
_cell.angle_alpha   90.00
_cell.angle_beta   90.00
_cell.angle_gamma   90.00
#
_symmetry.space_group_name_H-M   'P 1'
#
loop_
_entity.id
_entity.type
_entity.pdbx_description
1 polymer ?
#
loop_
_entity_poly.entity_id
_entity_poly.type
_entity_poly.pdbx_seq_one_letter_code
_entity_poly.pdbx_strand_id
1 'polypeptide(L)'
;MWRDQVELMRSTLAPVRETRPVRAAAVVGVSTALGSAVPLLPFILLPISVAPSVALVAGATVLALAGFERAHTTGGRKLRAALEMVTIGLVSALAGYLIGLLLGGPVG
;
A
#
# COMPACT_ATOMS: atom_id res chain seq x y z
N MET A 1 -28.60 6.01 -29.26
CA MET A 1 -27.80 7.24 -28.99
C MET A 1 -26.91 7.10 -27.76
N TRP A 2 -27.42 6.96 -26.52
CA TRP A 2 -26.53 6.83 -25.34
C TRP A 2 -25.73 5.52 -25.32
N ARG A 3 -26.38 4.40 -25.67
CA ARG A 3 -25.75 3.07 -25.64
C ARG A 3 -24.54 3.00 -26.56
N ASP A 4 -24.65 3.64 -27.72
CA ASP A 4 -23.60 3.68 -28.74
C ASP A 4 -22.38 4.48 -28.26
N GLN A 5 -22.58 5.56 -27.48
CA GLN A 5 -21.50 6.32 -26.84
C GLN A 5 -20.79 5.53 -25.73
N VAL A 6 -21.55 4.75 -24.95
CA VAL A 6 -20.98 3.86 -23.92
C VAL A 6 -20.17 2.73 -24.54
N GLU A 7 -20.63 2.17 -25.67
CA GLU A 7 -19.93 1.11 -26.41
C GLU A 7 -18.59 1.63 -26.98
N LEU A 8 -18.60 2.84 -27.56
CA LEU A 8 -17.40 3.54 -28.05
C LEU A 8 -16.41 3.89 -26.92
N MET A 9 -16.90 4.35 -25.77
CA MET A 9 -16.04 4.59 -24.60
C MET A 9 -15.43 3.30 -24.06
N ARG A 10 -16.20 2.20 -24.01
CA ARG A 10 -15.68 0.87 -23.63
C ARG A 10 -14.56 0.40 -24.54
N SER A 11 -14.70 0.58 -25.85
CA SER A 11 -13.66 0.17 -26.80
C SER A 11 -12.40 1.06 -26.76
N THR A 12 -12.53 2.31 -26.28
CA THR A 12 -11.44 3.31 -26.34
C THR A 12 -10.68 3.46 -25.01
N LEU A 13 -11.31 3.24 -23.85
CA LEU A 13 -10.75 3.66 -22.55
C LEU A 13 -9.72 2.73 -21.91
N ALA A 14 -9.63 1.48 -22.34
CA ALA A 14 -8.46 0.61 -22.20
C ALA A 14 -8.92 -0.76 -22.72
N PRO A 15 -8.25 -1.35 -23.73
CA PRO A 15 -8.45 -2.77 -23.93
C PRO A 15 -8.03 -3.45 -22.62
N VAL A 16 -8.94 -4.18 -21.97
CA VAL A 16 -8.58 -5.13 -20.90
C VAL A 16 -7.77 -6.24 -21.60
N ARG A 17 -6.52 -5.92 -21.92
CA ARG A 17 -5.53 -6.81 -22.52
C ARG A 17 -4.53 -7.21 -21.43
N GLU A 18 -4.99 -7.41 -20.21
CA GLU A 18 -4.24 -8.28 -19.30
C GLU A 18 -4.39 -9.70 -19.86
N THR A 19 -3.55 -10.05 -20.84
CA THR A 19 -3.65 -11.31 -21.58
C THR A 19 -3.36 -12.52 -20.68
N ARG A 20 -3.00 -12.27 -19.41
CA ARG A 20 -2.60 -13.27 -18.39
C ARG A 20 -3.06 -12.84 -16.98
N PRO A 21 -4.37 -12.90 -16.67
CA PRO A 21 -4.92 -12.44 -15.38
C PRO A 21 -4.32 -13.20 -14.19
N VAL A 22 -4.07 -14.50 -14.32
CA VAL A 22 -3.44 -15.34 -13.27
C VAL A 22 -2.04 -14.84 -12.95
N ARG A 23 -1.26 -14.44 -13.96
CA ARG A 23 0.09 -13.91 -13.77
C ARG A 23 0.06 -12.57 -13.03
N ALA A 24 -0.86 -11.69 -13.41
CA ALA A 24 -1.04 -10.40 -12.73
C ALA A 24 -1.41 -10.60 -11.25
N ALA A 25 -2.38 -11.48 -10.96
CA ALA A 25 -2.77 -11.82 -9.59
C ALA A 25 -1.60 -12.41 -8.79
N ALA A 26 -0.82 -13.32 -9.37
CA ALA A 26 0.35 -13.91 -8.71
C ALA A 26 1.43 -12.86 -8.41
N VAL A 27 1.73 -11.97 -9.35
CA VAL A 27 2.73 -10.91 -9.15
C VAL A 27 2.29 -9.96 -8.04
N VAL A 28 1.05 -9.47 -8.06
CA VAL A 28 0.52 -8.57 -7.03
C VAL A 28 0.49 -9.28 -5.67
N GLY A 29 -0.04 -10.51 -5.60
CA GLY A 29 -0.12 -11.26 -4.35
C GLY A 29 1.23 -11.53 -3.70
N VAL A 30 2.23 -11.98 -4.49
CA VAL A 30 3.59 -12.19 -3.98
C VAL A 30 4.22 -10.86 -3.56
N SER A 31 4.04 -9.80 -4.34
CA SER A 31 4.56 -8.46 -4.00
C SER A 31 3.95 -7.93 -2.71
N THR A 32 2.64 -8.11 -2.50
CA THR A 32 1.95 -7.70 -1.28
C THR A 32 2.44 -8.50 -0.07
N ALA A 33 2.58 -9.82 -0.20
CA ALA A 33 3.08 -10.66 0.88
C ALA A 33 4.49 -10.25 1.32
N LEU A 34 5.40 -10.03 0.36
CA LEU A 34 6.75 -9.56 0.63
C LEU A 34 6.76 -8.13 1.19
N GLY A 35 5.92 -7.24 0.67
CA GLY A 35 5.79 -5.86 1.15
C GLY A 35 5.30 -5.79 2.59
N SER A 36 4.33 -6.62 2.98
CA SER A 36 3.82 -6.69 4.36
C SER A 36 4.78 -7.35 5.34
N ALA A 37 5.70 -8.18 4.85
CA ALA A 37 6.68 -8.84 5.72
C ALA A 37 7.61 -7.83 6.40
N VAL A 38 7.97 -6.74 5.71
CA VAL A 38 8.92 -5.73 6.22
C VAL A 38 8.51 -5.12 7.57
N PRO A 39 7.29 -4.57 7.76
CA PRO A 39 6.86 -4.07 9.07
C PRO A 39 6.59 -5.18 10.11
N LEU A 40 6.47 -6.45 9.71
CA LEU A 40 6.29 -7.58 10.62
C LEU A 40 7.60 -8.11 11.19
N LEU A 41 8.70 -8.04 10.43
CA LEU A 41 10.02 -8.53 10.85
C LEU A 41 10.47 -8.01 12.23
N PRO A 42 10.30 -6.73 12.59
CA PRO A 42 10.69 -6.23 13.91
C PRO A 42 9.97 -6.95 15.06
N PHE A 43 8.72 -7.37 14.89
CA PHE A 43 7.99 -8.10 15.93
C PHE A 43 8.49 -9.54 16.13
N ILE A 44 9.16 -10.11 15.12
CA ILE A 44 9.74 -11.45 15.20
C ILE A 44 11.14 -11.39 15.83
N LEU A 45 11.90 -10.34 15.53
CA LEU A 45 13.33 -10.26 15.83
C LEU A 45 13.65 -9.43 17.09
N LEU A 46 12.81 -8.45 17.44
CA LEU A 46 13.09 -7.49 18.50
C LEU A 46 12.11 -7.63 19.68
N PRO A 47 12.52 -7.18 20.88
CA PRO A 47 11.62 -7.06 22.03
C PRO A 47 10.45 -6.10 21.76
N ILE A 48 9.30 -6.40 22.37
CA ILE A 48 8.06 -5.61 22.24
C ILE A 48 8.24 -4.13 22.65
N SER A 49 9.20 -3.81 23.51
CA SER A 49 9.49 -2.43 23.91
C SER A 49 10.01 -1.55 22.77
N VAL A 50 10.64 -2.14 21.74
CA VAL A 50 11.24 -1.40 20.60
C VAL A 50 10.65 -1.81 19.26
N ALA A 51 10.06 -3.00 19.14
CA ALA A 51 9.51 -3.53 17.90
C ALA A 51 8.47 -2.60 17.22
N PRO A 52 7.49 -2.00 17.93
CA PRO A 52 6.51 -1.11 17.31
C PRO A 52 7.13 0.11 16.63
N SER A 53 8.10 0.76 17.29
CA SER A 53 8.80 1.93 16.78
C SER A 53 9.60 1.61 15.52
N VAL A 54 10.33 0.48 15.55
CA VAL A 54 11.12 0.02 14.40
C VAL A 54 10.21 -0.39 13.24
N ALA A 55 9.09 -1.07 13.52
CA ALA A 55 8.09 -1.43 12.52
C ALA A 55 7.45 -0.21 11.85
N LEU A 56 7.14 0.82 12.64
CA LEU A 56 6.58 2.07 12.11
C LEU A 56 7.54 2.76 11.14
N VAL A 57 8.82 2.87 11.53
CA VAL A 57 9.87 3.46 10.67
C VAL A 57 10.08 2.62 9.41
N ALA A 58 10.23 1.30 9.56
CA ALA A 58 10.44 0.40 8.42
C ALA A 58 9.25 0.45 7.43
N GLY A 59 8.01 0.41 7.95
CA GLY A 59 6.80 0.52 7.14
C GLY A 59 6.70 1.88 6.42
N ALA A 60 6.99 2.97 7.12
CA ALA A 60 7.02 4.30 6.52
C ALA A 60 8.08 4.41 5.43
N THR A 61 9.28 3.84 5.63
CA THR A 61 10.33 3.79 4.60
C THR A 61 9.86 3.04 3.36
N VAL A 62 9.24 1.86 3.51
CA VAL A 62 8.71 1.09 2.38
C VAL A 62 7.63 1.87 1.62
N LEU A 63 6.70 2.51 2.32
CA LEU A 63 5.67 3.34 1.70
C LEU A 63 6.26 4.55 0.96
N ALA A 64 7.25 5.22 1.56
CA ALA A 64 7.94 6.34 0.94
C ALA A 64 8.66 5.91 -0.35
N LEU A 65 9.37 4.79 -0.31
CA LEU A 65 10.05 4.22 -1.48
C LEU A 65 9.06 3.83 -2.56
N ALA A 66 7.96 3.15 -2.22
CA ALA A 66 6.92 2.81 -3.17
C ALA A 66 6.29 4.06 -3.82
N GLY A 67 6.10 5.14 -3.05
CA GLY A 67 5.58 6.41 -3.55
C GLY A 67 6.55 7.11 -4.47
N PHE A 68 7.84 7.08 -4.12
CA PHE A 68 8.92 7.60 -4.93
C PHE A 68 9.03 6.86 -6.27
N GLU A 69 9.06 5.53 -6.23
CA GLU A 69 9.15 4.68 -7.42
C GLU A 69 7.94 4.86 -8.33
N ARG A 70 6.73 4.87 -7.76
CA ARG A 70 5.49 5.13 -8.51
C ARG A 70 5.55 6.48 -9.23
N ALA A 71 6.00 7.54 -8.56
CA ALA A 71 6.12 8.85 -9.20
C ALA A 71 7.26 8.89 -10.21
N HIS A 72 8.34 8.14 -9.98
CA HIS A 72 9.44 8.05 -10.92
C HIS A 72 9.01 7.43 -12.25
N THR A 73 8.24 6.35 -12.23
CA THR A 73 7.74 5.67 -13.45
C THR A 73 6.64 6.44 -14.15
N THR A 74 5.84 7.22 -13.41
CA THR A 74 4.65 7.91 -13.95
C THR A 74 4.91 9.39 -14.28
N GLY A 75 6.14 9.89 -14.11
CA GLY A 75 6.51 11.29 -14.38
C GLY A 75 5.96 12.30 -13.35
N GLY A 76 5.59 11.84 -12.15
CA GLY A 76 5.03 12.67 -11.08
C GLY A 76 6.08 13.29 -10.16
N ARG A 77 5.63 14.18 -9.25
CA ARG A 77 6.48 14.78 -8.20
C ARG A 77 6.84 13.74 -7.13
N LYS A 78 8.06 13.20 -7.20
CA LYS A 78 8.56 12.10 -6.35
C LYS A 78 8.33 12.29 -4.86
N LEU A 79 8.79 13.41 -4.30
CA LEU A 79 8.66 13.68 -2.86
C LEU A 79 7.20 13.80 -2.42
N ARG A 80 6.34 14.40 -3.26
CA ARG A 80 4.91 14.54 -2.94
C ARG A 80 4.22 13.17 -2.89
N ALA A 81 4.50 12.31 -3.86
CA ALA A 81 3.91 10.96 -3.89
C ALA A 81 4.40 10.08 -2.73
N ALA A 82 5.68 10.18 -2.35
CA ALA A 82 6.21 9.51 -1.18
C ALA A 82 5.49 9.97 0.11
N LEU A 83 5.34 11.28 0.31
CA LEU A 83 4.65 11.84 1.47
C LEU A 83 3.16 11.47 1.50
N GLU A 84 2.48 11.49 0.36
CA GLU A 84 1.08 11.06 0.26
C GLU A 84 0.91 9.61 0.72
N MET A 85 1.76 8.70 0.23
CA MET A 85 1.70 7.28 0.60
C MET A 85 2.01 7.04 2.09
N VAL A 86 3.04 7.70 2.64
CA VAL A 86 3.34 7.63 4.07
C VAL A 86 2.17 8.16 4.91
N THR A 87 1.57 9.28 4.51
CA THR A 87 0.44 9.87 5.25
C THR A 87 -0.77 8.94 5.25
N ILE A 88 -1.10 8.32 4.12
CA ILE A 88 -2.18 7.33 4.03
C ILE A 88 -1.90 6.14 4.97
N GLY A 89 -0.65 5.65 4.98
CA GLY A 89 -0.24 4.56 5.87
C GLY A 89 -0.36 4.93 7.35
N LEU A 90 0.15 6.10 7.74
CA LEU A 90 0.10 6.57 9.14
C LEU A 90 -1.33 6.79 9.63
N VAL A 91 -2.19 7.38 8.81
CA VAL A 91 -3.61 7.56 9.15
C VAL A 91 -4.31 6.21 9.31
N SER A 92 -4.02 5.25 8.44
CA SER A 92 -4.57 3.89 8.52
C SER A 92 -4.08 3.15 9.77
N ALA A 93 -2.79 3.28 10.10
CA ALA A 93 -2.21 2.68 11.30
C ALA A 93 -2.81 3.28 12.58
N LEU A 94 -2.99 4.60 12.62
CA LEU A 94 -3.64 5.28 13.73
C LEU A 94 -5.10 4.81 13.89
N ALA A 95 -5.85 4.72 12.80
CA ALA A 95 -7.21 4.20 12.82
C ALA A 95 -7.26 2.76 13.37
N GLY A 96 -6.35 1.89 12.91
CA GLY A 96 -6.21 0.53 13.42
C GLY A 96 -5.89 0.48 14.93
N TYR A 97 -4.98 1.34 15.39
CA TYR A 97 -4.64 1.46 16.81
C TYR A 97 -5.83 1.90 17.66
N LEU A 98 -6.59 2.90 17.22
CA LEU A 98 -7.79 3.38 17.90
C LEU A 98 -8.86 2.30 17.98
N ILE A 99 -9.08 1.54 16.90
CA ILE A 99 -9.99 0.39 16.91
C ILE A 99 -9.51 -0.67 17.91
N GLY A 100 -8.21 -0.97 17.92
CA GLY A 100 -7.62 -1.89 18.89
C GLY A 100 -7.87 -1.44 20.33
N LEU A 101 -7.72 -0.15 20.61
CA LEU A 101 -7.99 0.44 21.92
C LEU A 101 -9.46 0.30 22.33
N LEU A 102 -10.39 0.59 21.41
CA LEU A 102 -11.83 0.47 21.66
C LEU A 102 -12.28 -0.97 21.93
N LEU A 103 -11.61 -1.95 21.34
CA LEU A 103 -11.91 -3.38 21.50
C LEU A 103 -11.18 -4.04 22.68
N GLY A 104 -10.53 -3.27 23.55
CA GLY A 104 -9.87 -3.77 24.76
C GLY A 104 -8.40 -4.13 24.59
N GLY A 105 -7.72 -3.54 23.59
CA GLY A 105 -6.27 -3.60 23.48
C GLY A 105 -5.59 -3.09 24.77
N PRO A 106 -4.43 -3.65 25.17
CA PRO A 106 -3.76 -3.25 26.40
C PRO A 106 -3.49 -1.75 26.39
N VAL A 107 -4.18 -1.02 27.27
CA VAL A 107 -3.77 0.31 27.71
C VAL A 107 -2.56 0.10 28.61
N GLY A 108 -1.37 0.08 28.00
CA GLY A 108 -0.12 0.26 28.74
C GLY A 108 -0.04 1.66 29.32
#